data_AF-A0AAF0CSD3-F1
#
_entry.id   AF-A0AAF0CSD3-F1
#
_cell.length_a   1.000
_cell.length_b   1.000
_cell.length_c   1.000
_cell.angle_alpha   90.00
_cell.angle_beta   90.00
_cell.angle_gamma   90.00
#
_symmetry.space_group_name_H-M   'P 1'
#
loop_
_entity.id
_entity.type
_entity.pdbx_description
1 polymer ?
#
loop_
_entity_poly.entity_id
_entity_poly.type
_entity_poly.pdbx_seq_one_letter_code
_entity_poly.pdbx_strand_id
1 'polypeptide(L)'
;MNSRSRTFWWGGSALAILLGLSILETHLTGQLYRGPAARVVSGNSLELDAEAFPTGVSLAVLGGFRGLVADLQWVRVYGDWARHDLAAMRRRLWWVGEIDPRPLTFWLNGARMLAFDAMSWRIAAGEDVGRVAIEQLREAEAFLERARPAHGHRSAIDIELAVLRLRMTADVAGALVALERADACEDAPYFVGRLRGELLVRAGRPAEALSWLRQMRARLPNDDPRAMVEVVDQRIAQLQRELER
;
A
#
# COMPACT_ATOMS: atom_id res chain seq x y z
N MET A 1 -16.93 -49.47 3.83
CA MET A 1 -16.04 -48.34 4.18
C MET A 1 -15.92 -47.44 2.97
N ASN A 2 -16.59 -46.28 2.99
CA ASN A 2 -16.69 -45.37 1.84
C ASN A 2 -16.08 -44.02 2.24
N SER A 3 -14.87 -43.75 1.74
CA SER A 3 -14.17 -42.47 1.93
C SER A 3 -14.63 -41.50 0.84
N ARG A 4 -15.51 -40.55 1.20
CA ARG A 4 -15.87 -39.41 0.34
C ARG A 4 -14.87 -38.29 0.58
N SER A 5 -14.10 -37.97 -0.46
CA SER A 5 -13.33 -36.74 -0.57
C SER A 5 -14.26 -35.53 -0.48
N ARG A 6 -14.00 -34.64 0.48
CA ARG A 6 -14.65 -33.32 0.58
C ARG A 6 -13.85 -32.34 -0.26
N THR A 7 -14.38 -32.01 -1.44
CA THR A 7 -14.01 -30.82 -2.20
C THR A 7 -14.43 -29.59 -1.40
N PHE A 8 -13.45 -28.79 -0.95
CA PHE A 8 -13.67 -27.58 -0.18
C PHE A 8 -13.99 -26.43 -1.16
N TRP A 9 -15.24 -26.01 -1.18
CA TRP A 9 -15.81 -25.07 -2.14
C TRP A 9 -15.51 -23.62 -1.70
N TRP A 10 -14.53 -22.96 -2.32
CA TRP A 10 -14.23 -21.53 -2.16
C TRP A 10 -15.11 -20.71 -3.12
N GLY A 11 -16.29 -20.30 -2.70
CA GLY A 11 -17.21 -19.50 -3.54
C GLY A 11 -17.75 -18.29 -2.78
N GLY A 12 -17.33 -17.08 -3.18
CA GLY A 12 -17.94 -15.81 -2.77
C GLY A 12 -16.95 -14.77 -2.22
N SER A 13 -16.39 -15.01 -1.03
CA SER A 13 -15.70 -13.96 -0.26
C SER A 13 -14.28 -13.63 -0.76
N ALA A 14 -13.55 -14.61 -1.29
CA ALA A 14 -12.20 -14.38 -1.85
C ALA A 14 -12.25 -13.54 -3.14
N LEU A 15 -13.31 -13.70 -3.94
CA LEU A 15 -13.51 -12.93 -5.18
C LEU A 15 -13.84 -11.46 -4.87
N ALA A 16 -14.65 -11.20 -3.83
CA ALA A 16 -14.98 -9.85 -3.38
C ALA A 16 -13.77 -9.10 -2.79
N ILE A 17 -12.85 -9.81 -2.12
CA ILE A 17 -11.60 -9.24 -1.59
C ILE A 17 -10.63 -8.91 -2.73
N LEU A 18 -10.51 -9.77 -3.76
CA LEU A 18 -9.68 -9.50 -4.94
C LEU A 18 -10.26 -8.39 -5.84
N LEU A 19 -11.59 -8.32 -5.98
CA LEU A 19 -12.28 -7.21 -6.65
C LEU A 19 -12.15 -5.90 -5.87
N GLY A 20 -12.27 -5.93 -4.54
CA GLY A 20 -12.06 -4.77 -3.68
C GLY A 20 -10.63 -4.23 -3.73
N LEU A 21 -9.63 -5.11 -3.85
CA LEU A 21 -8.21 -4.73 -3.99
C LEU A 21 -7.86 -4.22 -5.39
N SER A 22 -8.52 -4.71 -6.44
CA SER A 22 -8.33 -4.19 -7.81
C SER A 22 -8.98 -2.80 -7.97
N ILE A 23 -10.15 -2.58 -7.34
CA ILE A 23 -10.81 -1.28 -7.25
C ILE A 23 -9.99 -0.28 -6.40
N LEU A 24 -9.27 -0.78 -5.38
CA LEU A 24 -8.33 0.01 -4.57
C LEU A 24 -7.15 0.56 -5.42
N GLU A 25 -6.64 -0.22 -6.36
CA GLU A 25 -5.57 0.19 -7.27
C GLU A 25 -6.04 1.28 -8.26
N THR A 26 -7.30 1.24 -8.71
CA THR A 26 -7.86 2.27 -9.60
C THR A 26 -8.24 3.56 -8.87
N HIS A 27 -8.78 3.47 -7.66
CA HIS A 27 -9.19 4.65 -6.88
C HIS A 27 -8.05 5.38 -6.18
N LEU A 28 -7.02 4.68 -5.69
CA LEU A 28 -5.82 5.33 -5.16
C LEU A 28 -5.08 6.07 -6.28
N THR A 29 -4.95 5.46 -7.46
CA THR A 29 -4.37 6.13 -8.62
C THR A 29 -5.23 7.34 -9.05
N GLY A 30 -6.56 7.22 -9.05
CA GLY A 30 -7.47 8.29 -9.48
C GLY A 30 -7.59 9.48 -8.51
N GLN A 31 -7.49 9.27 -7.19
CA GLN A 31 -7.52 10.38 -6.22
C GLN A 31 -6.16 11.04 -6.04
N LEU A 32 -5.05 10.32 -6.27
CA LEU A 32 -3.69 10.88 -6.22
C LEU A 32 -3.27 11.57 -7.53
N TYR A 33 -3.98 11.37 -8.65
CA TYR A 33 -3.72 12.03 -9.93
C TYR A 33 -4.38 13.41 -10.12
N ARG A 34 -5.19 13.92 -9.17
CA ARG A 34 -5.69 15.30 -9.22
C ARG A 34 -4.63 16.28 -8.70
N GLY A 35 -3.48 16.33 -9.36
CA GLY A 35 -2.67 17.54 -9.42
C GLY A 35 -3.29 18.54 -10.39
N PRO A 36 -2.95 19.85 -10.33
CA PRO A 36 -3.43 20.80 -11.32
C PRO A 36 -3.09 20.29 -12.71
N ALA A 37 -4.07 20.29 -13.62
CA ALA A 37 -3.88 19.86 -15.00
C ALA A 37 -2.66 20.58 -15.59
N ALA A 38 -1.57 19.84 -15.76
CA ALA A 38 -0.36 20.37 -16.34
C ALA A 38 -0.68 20.76 -17.78
N ARG A 39 -0.78 22.07 -18.01
CA ARG A 39 -0.84 22.64 -19.34
C ARG A 39 0.49 22.32 -19.99
N VAL A 40 0.49 21.48 -21.02
CA VAL A 40 1.67 21.23 -21.85
C VAL A 40 2.00 22.54 -22.54
N VAL A 41 2.96 23.28 -21.99
CA VAL A 41 3.65 24.34 -22.71
C VAL A 41 4.76 23.65 -23.47
N SER A 42 4.56 23.44 -24.77
CA SER A 42 5.65 23.01 -25.65
C SER A 42 6.68 24.14 -25.72
N GLY A 43 7.91 23.88 -25.29
CA GLY A 43 8.99 24.85 -25.44
C GLY A 43 10.25 24.47 -24.69
N ASN A 44 11.24 24.05 -25.47
CA ASN A 44 12.68 23.98 -25.20
C ASN A 44 13.21 22.66 -24.61
N SER A 45 13.82 21.89 -25.52
CA SER A 45 14.80 20.84 -25.30
C SER A 45 15.89 21.33 -24.34
N LEU A 46 16.07 20.64 -23.22
CA LEU A 46 17.28 20.74 -22.41
C LEU A 46 18.12 19.50 -22.73
N GLU A 47 19.10 19.66 -23.64
CA GLU A 47 20.24 18.74 -23.68
C GLU A 47 21.05 19.00 -22.41
N LEU A 48 21.08 18.01 -21.52
CA LEU A 48 21.87 18.04 -20.29
C LEU A 48 23.13 17.20 -20.53
N ASP A 49 24.24 17.88 -20.78
CA ASP A 49 25.56 17.25 -20.80
C ASP A 49 25.88 16.65 -19.43
N ALA A 50 26.14 15.34 -19.43
CA ALA A 50 26.34 14.53 -18.23
C ALA A 50 27.65 14.82 -17.47
N GLU A 51 28.48 15.76 -17.93
CA GLU A 51 29.77 16.10 -17.32
C GLU A 51 29.74 17.40 -16.47
N ALA A 52 28.59 18.07 -16.34
CA ALA A 52 28.51 19.41 -15.72
C ALA A 52 28.27 19.46 -14.20
N PHE A 53 28.59 18.41 -13.43
CA PHE A 53 28.46 18.46 -11.96
C PHE A 53 29.83 18.44 -11.27
N PRO A 54 30.50 19.60 -11.10
CA PRO A 54 31.69 19.68 -10.28
C PRO A 54 31.30 19.44 -8.82
N THR A 55 32.14 18.68 -8.14
CA THR A 55 32.10 18.36 -6.70
C THR A 55 31.93 19.65 -5.89
N GLY A 56 30.70 19.97 -5.45
CA GLY A 56 30.44 21.19 -4.68
C GLY A 56 29.07 21.85 -4.84
N VAL A 57 28.02 21.16 -5.31
CA VAL A 57 26.67 21.74 -5.33
C VAL A 57 26.08 21.75 -3.93
N SER A 58 25.98 22.94 -3.35
CA SER A 58 25.30 23.20 -2.07
C SER A 58 23.85 22.71 -2.11
N LEU A 59 23.44 21.94 -1.08
CA LEU A 59 22.07 21.46 -0.86
C LEU A 59 21.00 22.58 -0.91
N ALA A 60 21.39 23.84 -0.72
CA ALA A 60 20.50 24.99 -0.81
C ALA A 60 20.08 25.34 -2.25
N VAL A 61 20.93 25.06 -3.26
CA VAL A 61 20.63 25.32 -4.69
C VAL A 61 19.68 24.25 -5.27
N LEU A 62 19.72 23.03 -4.74
CA LEU A 62 18.75 21.97 -5.07
C LEU A 62 17.37 22.19 -4.44
N GLY A 63 17.20 23.19 -3.55
CA GLY A 63 15.96 23.43 -2.82
C GLY A 63 14.72 23.64 -3.71
N GLY A 64 14.89 24.17 -4.93
CA GLY A 64 13.81 24.31 -5.92
C GLY A 64 13.71 23.17 -6.92
N PHE A 65 14.82 22.48 -7.22
CA PHE A 65 14.90 21.47 -8.28
C PHE A 65 14.86 20.02 -7.79
N ARG A 66 14.92 19.77 -6.48
CA ARG A 66 14.86 18.42 -5.89
C ARG A 66 13.71 17.57 -6.41
N GLY A 67 12.54 18.17 -6.65
CA GLY A 67 11.39 17.46 -7.22
C GLY A 67 11.70 16.94 -8.62
N LEU A 68 12.20 17.79 -9.52
CA LEU A 68 12.58 17.40 -10.88
C LEU A 68 13.72 16.36 -10.89
N VAL A 69 14.70 16.51 -10.01
CA VAL A 69 15.79 15.53 -9.87
C VAL A 69 15.22 14.20 -9.38
N ALA A 70 14.35 14.20 -8.36
CA ALA A 70 13.72 13.00 -7.85
C ALA A 70 12.84 12.33 -8.91
N ASP A 71 12.08 13.09 -9.70
CA ASP A 71 11.27 12.57 -10.80
C ASP A 71 12.15 11.90 -11.88
N LEU A 72 13.27 12.51 -12.26
CA LEU A 72 14.21 11.91 -13.21
C LEU A 72 14.82 10.62 -12.65
N GLN A 73 15.17 10.61 -11.36
CA GLN A 73 15.65 9.39 -10.71
C GLN A 73 14.55 8.34 -10.62
N TRP A 74 13.30 8.72 -10.40
CA TRP A 74 12.15 7.81 -10.41
C TRP A 74 11.95 7.15 -11.78
N VAL A 75 12.09 7.89 -12.88
CA VAL A 75 12.10 7.29 -14.23
C VAL A 75 13.21 6.26 -14.38
N ARG A 76 14.40 6.53 -13.82
CA ARG A 76 15.51 5.56 -13.83
C ARG A 76 15.24 4.35 -12.94
N VAL A 77 14.44 4.47 -11.87
CA VAL A 77 14.00 3.32 -11.06
C VAL A 77 13.25 2.34 -11.95
N TYR A 78 12.33 2.83 -12.81
CA TYR A 78 11.63 1.97 -13.77
C TYR A 78 12.57 1.32 -14.78
N GLY A 79 13.60 2.03 -15.24
CA GLY A 79 14.62 1.45 -16.12
C GLY A 79 15.40 0.31 -15.46
N ASP A 80 15.77 0.47 -14.18
CA ASP A 80 16.43 -0.58 -13.40
C ASP A 80 15.46 -1.74 -13.10
N TRP A 81 14.20 -1.44 -12.80
CA TRP A 81 13.14 -2.43 -12.62
C TRP A 81 12.87 -3.25 -13.88
N ALA A 82 12.76 -2.62 -15.05
CA ALA A 82 12.49 -3.30 -16.31
C ALA A 82 13.62 -4.28 -16.71
N ARG A 83 14.84 -4.07 -16.21
CA ARG A 83 15.99 -4.97 -16.40
C ARG A 83 16.11 -6.03 -15.31
N HIS A 84 15.21 -6.04 -14.33
CA HIS A 84 15.30 -6.85 -13.10
C HIS A 84 16.63 -6.62 -12.34
N ASP A 85 17.24 -5.44 -12.46
CA ASP A 85 18.43 -5.10 -11.68
C ASP A 85 18.01 -4.68 -10.27
N LEU A 86 17.81 -5.69 -9.41
CA LEU A 86 17.40 -5.51 -8.02
C LEU A 86 18.33 -4.55 -7.26
N ALA A 87 19.65 -4.69 -7.45
CA ALA A 87 20.61 -3.92 -6.70
C ALA A 87 20.57 -2.43 -7.10
N ALA A 88 20.48 -2.13 -8.40
CA ALA A 88 20.35 -0.76 -8.89
C ALA A 88 18.99 -0.14 -8.52
N MET A 89 17.89 -0.88 -8.73
CA MET A 89 16.54 -0.44 -8.38
C MET A 89 16.46 -0.09 -6.89
N ARG A 90 16.91 -0.98 -6.01
CA ARG A 90 16.94 -0.78 -4.55
C ARG A 90 17.68 0.50 -4.20
N ARG A 91 18.96 0.63 -4.61
CA ARG A 91 19.76 1.81 -4.28
C ARG A 91 19.08 3.10 -4.72
N ARG A 92 18.48 3.08 -5.91
CA ARG A 92 17.83 4.26 -6.47
C ARG A 92 16.51 4.60 -5.78
N LEU A 93 15.72 3.61 -5.36
CA LEU A 93 14.51 3.84 -4.55
C LEU A 93 14.83 4.60 -3.26
N TRP A 94 15.83 4.13 -2.52
CA TRP A 94 16.31 4.82 -1.32
C TRP A 94 16.79 6.24 -1.63
N TRP A 95 17.54 6.42 -2.72
CA TRP A 95 18.05 7.73 -3.13
C TRP A 95 16.93 8.72 -3.53
N VAL A 96 15.90 8.27 -4.25
CA VAL A 96 14.76 9.11 -4.63
C VAL A 96 14.07 9.68 -3.38
N GLY A 97 13.83 8.84 -2.37
CA GLY A 97 13.23 9.25 -1.10
C GLY A 97 14.11 10.21 -0.29
N GLU A 98 15.43 10.14 -0.44
CA GLU A 98 16.36 11.10 0.18
C GLU A 98 16.41 12.45 -0.54
N ILE A 99 16.32 12.46 -1.88
CA ILE A 99 16.30 13.70 -2.67
C ILE A 99 15.01 14.50 -2.40
N ASP A 100 13.86 13.84 -2.51
CA ASP A 100 12.57 14.47 -2.23
C ASP A 100 11.64 13.51 -1.49
N PRO A 101 11.51 13.64 -0.16
CA PRO A 101 10.68 12.74 0.63
C PRO A 101 9.18 13.08 0.55
N ARG A 102 8.79 14.18 -0.12
CA ARG A 102 7.40 14.68 -0.11
C ARG A 102 6.42 13.89 -0.99
N PRO A 103 6.80 13.31 -2.14
CA PRO A 103 5.87 12.52 -2.94
C PRO A 103 5.62 11.16 -2.31
N LEU A 104 4.45 10.99 -1.69
CA LEU A 104 4.07 9.74 -1.03
C LEU A 104 4.07 8.55 -2.01
N THR A 105 3.84 8.82 -3.29
CA THR A 105 3.84 7.82 -4.37
C THR A 105 5.19 7.11 -4.51
N PHE A 106 6.32 7.78 -4.29
CA PHE A 106 7.64 7.13 -4.33
C PHE A 106 7.77 6.07 -3.25
N TRP A 107 7.29 6.40 -2.05
CA TRP A 107 7.33 5.50 -0.90
C TRP A 107 6.39 4.32 -1.06
N LEU A 108 5.12 4.56 -1.43
CA LEU A 108 4.13 3.51 -1.59
C LEU A 108 4.47 2.57 -2.75
N ASN A 109 4.83 3.11 -3.91
CA ASN A 109 5.17 2.28 -5.06
C ASN A 109 6.52 1.60 -4.88
N GLY A 110 7.52 2.30 -4.32
CA GLY A 110 8.81 1.70 -4.01
C GLY A 110 8.70 0.56 -3.01
N ALA A 111 7.85 0.69 -1.98
CA ALA A 111 7.58 -0.41 -1.04
C ALA A 111 6.98 -1.63 -1.73
N ARG A 112 6.07 -1.44 -2.70
CA ARG A 112 5.51 -2.54 -3.50
C ARG A 112 6.55 -3.19 -4.40
N MET A 113 7.42 -2.40 -5.04
CA MET A 113 8.53 -2.91 -5.85
C MET A 113 9.51 -3.73 -5.02
N LEU A 114 9.83 -3.27 -3.80
CA LEU A 114 10.66 -4.01 -2.85
C LEU A 114 9.94 -5.25 -2.32
N ALA A 115 8.65 -5.18 -2.03
CA ALA A 115 7.93 -6.33 -1.48
C ALA A 115 7.66 -7.40 -2.55
N PHE A 116 7.01 -7.05 -3.66
CA PHE A 116 6.46 -8.00 -4.61
C PHE A 116 7.41 -8.31 -5.77
N ASP A 117 7.88 -7.28 -6.48
CA ASP A 117 8.70 -7.45 -7.68
C ASP A 117 10.06 -8.07 -7.34
N ALA A 118 10.76 -7.51 -6.35
CA ALA A 118 12.03 -8.05 -5.88
C ALA A 118 11.89 -9.49 -5.34
N MET A 119 10.80 -9.80 -4.61
CA MET A 119 10.53 -11.17 -4.18
C MET A 119 10.37 -12.10 -5.38
N SER A 120 9.59 -11.70 -6.39
CA SER A 120 9.34 -12.51 -7.58
C SER A 120 10.64 -12.83 -8.33
N TRP A 121 11.54 -11.86 -8.48
CA TRP A 121 12.82 -12.06 -9.15
C TRP A 121 13.76 -12.98 -8.36
N ARG A 122 13.80 -12.82 -7.03
CA ARG A 122 14.61 -13.67 -6.15
C ARG A 122 14.12 -15.11 -6.14
N ILE A 123 12.80 -15.32 -6.12
CA ILE A 123 12.19 -16.66 -6.24
C ILE A 123 12.50 -17.25 -7.62
N ALA A 124 12.41 -16.47 -8.70
CA ALA A 124 12.76 -16.93 -10.03
C ALA A 124 14.25 -17.32 -10.14
N ALA A 125 15.13 -16.70 -9.35
CA ALA A 125 16.53 -17.07 -9.20
C ALA A 125 16.76 -18.30 -8.31
N GLY A 126 15.71 -18.96 -7.82
CA GLY A 126 15.78 -20.19 -7.03
C GLY A 126 15.90 -19.99 -5.53
N GLU A 127 15.68 -18.78 -5.01
CA GLU A 127 15.70 -18.52 -3.57
C GLU A 127 14.43 -19.02 -2.85
N ASP A 128 14.57 -19.42 -1.58
CA ASP A 128 13.47 -19.90 -0.74
C ASP A 128 12.35 -18.85 -0.56
N VAL A 129 11.11 -19.25 -0.89
CA VAL A 129 9.94 -18.37 -0.89
C VAL A 129 9.66 -17.78 0.48
N GLY A 130 9.69 -18.59 1.54
CA GLY A 130 9.33 -18.16 2.88
C GLY A 130 10.35 -17.15 3.45
N ARG A 131 11.63 -17.45 3.31
CA ARG A 131 12.73 -16.58 3.70
C ARG A 131 12.69 -15.25 2.93
N VAL A 132 12.58 -15.30 1.60
CA VAL A 132 12.53 -14.10 0.76
C VAL A 132 11.32 -13.24 1.09
N ALA A 133 10.15 -13.83 1.34
CA ALA A 133 8.96 -13.07 1.71
C ALA A 133 9.17 -12.25 2.99
N ILE A 134 9.79 -12.84 4.02
CA ILE A 134 10.11 -12.14 5.28
C ILE A 134 11.15 -11.04 5.05
N GLU A 135 12.21 -11.33 4.30
CA GLU A 135 13.27 -10.37 4.01
C GLU A 135 12.74 -9.15 3.22
N GLN A 136 11.96 -9.39 2.16
CA GLN A 136 11.39 -8.32 1.34
C GLN A 136 10.29 -7.54 2.07
N LEU A 137 9.49 -8.19 2.92
CA LEU A 137 8.56 -7.49 3.80
C LEU A 137 9.32 -6.53 4.72
N ARG A 138 10.34 -7.00 5.44
CA ARG A 138 11.14 -6.16 6.34
C ARG A 138 11.78 -4.97 5.63
N GLU A 139 12.29 -5.18 4.42
CA GLU A 139 12.88 -4.11 3.63
C GLU A 139 11.83 -3.06 3.22
N ALA A 140 10.67 -3.49 2.74
CA ALA A 140 9.58 -2.59 2.38
C ALA A 140 9.02 -1.83 3.60
N GLU A 141 8.91 -2.49 4.76
CA GLU A 141 8.53 -1.84 6.01
C GLU A 141 9.54 -0.76 6.41
N ALA A 142 10.84 -1.08 6.37
CA ALA A 142 11.89 -0.10 6.68
C ALA A 142 11.84 1.11 5.71
N PHE A 143 11.56 0.86 4.43
CA PHE A 143 11.39 1.90 3.43
C PHE A 143 10.19 2.81 3.73
N LEU A 144 9.05 2.25 4.10
CA LEU A 144 7.87 3.03 4.50
C LEU A 144 8.06 3.81 5.81
N GLU A 145 8.74 3.22 6.80
CA GLU A 145 9.05 3.91 8.05
C GLU A 145 9.95 5.14 7.83
N ARG A 146 10.85 5.08 6.85
CA ARG A 146 11.68 6.23 6.43
C ARG A 146 10.85 7.40 5.89
N ALA A 147 9.66 7.15 5.35
CA ALA A 147 8.77 8.17 4.82
C ALA A 147 8.07 8.99 5.93
N ARG A 148 7.84 8.39 7.10
CA ARG A 148 6.99 8.98 8.16
C ARG A 148 7.38 10.39 8.58
N PRO A 149 8.67 10.76 8.77
CA PRO A 149 9.03 12.11 9.19
C PRO A 149 8.55 13.21 8.22
N ALA A 150 8.46 12.91 6.92
CA ALA A 150 8.04 13.89 5.90
C ALA A 150 6.52 13.96 5.71
N HIS A 151 5.79 12.93 6.13
CA HIS A 151 4.35 12.82 5.89
C HIS A 151 3.51 13.00 7.15
N GLY A 152 4.10 12.85 8.34
CA GLY A 152 3.36 12.77 9.59
C GLY A 152 2.49 11.51 9.65
N HIS A 153 1.43 11.57 10.45
CA HIS A 153 0.52 10.44 10.65
C HIS A 153 -0.51 10.36 9.50
N ARG A 154 -0.15 9.66 8.41
CA ARG A 154 -1.00 9.46 7.21
C ARG A 154 -1.50 8.04 7.12
N SER A 155 -2.82 7.86 6.97
CA SER A 155 -3.44 6.52 6.91
C SER A 155 -2.87 5.66 5.80
N ALA A 156 -2.52 6.25 4.65
CA ALA A 156 -2.00 5.53 3.50
C ALA A 156 -0.73 4.69 3.77
N ILE A 157 0.17 5.13 4.65
CA ILE A 157 1.37 4.36 5.02
C ILE A 157 0.97 3.11 5.79
N ASP A 158 0.09 3.26 6.78
CA ASP A 158 -0.35 2.15 7.62
C ASP A 158 -1.31 1.19 6.88
N ILE A 159 -2.10 1.69 5.93
CA ILE A 159 -2.87 0.85 4.99
C ILE A 159 -1.93 -0.01 4.16
N GLU A 160 -0.87 0.58 3.61
CA GLU A 160 0.10 -0.18 2.81
C GLU A 160 0.81 -1.24 3.66
N LEU A 161 1.24 -0.91 4.88
CA LEU A 161 1.82 -1.88 5.82
C LEU A 161 0.86 -3.06 6.08
N ALA A 162 -0.44 -2.80 6.27
CA ALA A 162 -1.43 -3.85 6.44
C ALA A 162 -1.51 -4.75 5.20
N VAL A 163 -1.52 -4.17 4.00
CA VAL A 163 -1.54 -4.91 2.73
C VAL A 163 -0.27 -5.77 2.59
N LEU A 164 0.91 -5.20 2.83
CA LEU A 164 2.18 -5.92 2.72
C LEU A 164 2.20 -7.12 3.67
N ARG A 165 1.84 -6.96 4.94
CA ARG A 165 1.79 -8.06 5.92
C ARG A 165 0.83 -9.17 5.53
N LEU A 166 -0.36 -8.82 5.04
CA LEU A 166 -1.35 -9.81 4.60
C LEU A 166 -0.88 -10.58 3.37
N ARG A 167 -0.29 -9.90 2.39
CA ARG A 167 0.08 -10.53 1.11
C ARG A 167 1.41 -11.28 1.17
N MET A 168 2.36 -10.78 1.95
CA MET A 168 3.71 -11.34 2.00
C MET A 168 3.81 -12.51 2.98
N THR A 169 3.22 -12.38 4.17
CA THR A 169 3.42 -13.35 5.26
C THR A 169 2.11 -13.86 5.88
N ALA A 170 0.95 -13.43 5.35
CA ALA A 170 -0.36 -13.71 5.92
C ALA A 170 -0.50 -13.29 7.39
N ASP A 171 0.29 -12.29 7.83
CA ASP A 171 0.28 -11.79 9.20
C ASP A 171 -0.96 -10.94 9.47
N VAL A 172 -2.05 -11.61 9.86
CA VAL A 172 -3.33 -10.97 10.20
C VAL A 172 -3.19 -10.08 11.44
N ALA A 173 -2.37 -10.48 12.43
CA ALA A 173 -2.22 -9.73 13.67
C ALA A 173 -1.50 -8.41 13.43
N GLY A 174 -0.37 -8.43 12.74
CA GLY A 174 0.36 -7.22 12.36
C GLY A 174 -0.43 -6.33 11.39
N ALA A 175 -1.25 -6.91 10.51
CA ALA A 175 -2.14 -6.13 9.66
C ALA A 175 -3.25 -5.42 10.44
N LEU A 176 -3.85 -6.06 11.45
CA LEU A 176 -4.82 -5.44 12.35
C LEU A 176 -4.22 -4.24 13.08
N VAL A 177 -3.00 -4.38 13.63
CA VAL A 177 -2.29 -3.27 14.29
C VAL A 177 -2.05 -2.09 13.33
N ALA A 178 -1.69 -2.38 12.08
CA ALA A 178 -1.50 -1.34 11.08
C ALA A 178 -2.84 -0.65 10.73
N LEU A 179 -3.93 -1.40 10.53
CA LEU A 179 -5.25 -0.81 10.28
C LEU A 179 -5.79 0.01 11.47
N GLU A 180 -5.46 -0.37 12.70
CA GLU A 180 -5.78 0.43 13.89
C GLU A 180 -5.10 1.80 13.86
N ARG A 181 -3.82 1.85 13.49
CA ARG A 181 -3.11 3.12 13.31
C ARG A 181 -3.66 3.93 12.14
N ALA A 182 -4.02 3.26 11.04
CA ALA A 182 -4.61 3.91 9.88
C ALA A 182 -5.98 4.53 10.20
N ASP A 183 -6.84 3.83 10.95
CA ASP A 183 -8.18 4.30 11.33
C ASP A 183 -8.12 5.48 12.32
N ALA A 184 -7.04 5.59 13.10
CA ALA A 184 -6.79 6.72 13.98
C ALA A 184 -6.37 8.01 13.25
N CYS A 185 -6.08 7.95 11.94
CA CYS A 185 -5.75 9.13 11.15
C CYS A 185 -7.02 9.90 10.75
N GLU A 186 -6.94 11.23 10.73
CA GLU A 186 -8.03 12.09 10.25
C GLU A 186 -8.36 11.83 8.76
N ASP A 187 -7.37 11.43 7.96
CA ASP A 187 -7.53 11.14 6.54
C ASP A 187 -7.93 9.69 6.23
N ALA A 188 -8.27 8.88 7.25
CA ALA A 188 -8.64 7.48 7.09
C ALA A 188 -9.86 7.31 6.15
N PRO A 189 -9.72 6.56 5.04
CA PRO A 189 -10.86 6.21 4.21
C PRO A 189 -11.84 5.28 4.94
N TYR A 190 -13.15 5.41 4.68
CA TYR A 190 -14.19 4.57 5.30
C TYR A 190 -13.99 3.06 5.14
N PHE A 191 -13.27 2.61 4.11
CA PHE A 191 -13.00 1.18 3.91
C PHE A 191 -12.03 0.60 4.95
N VAL A 192 -11.21 1.43 5.61
CA VAL A 192 -10.23 0.97 6.61
C VAL A 192 -10.93 0.28 7.78
N GLY A 193 -11.96 0.92 8.33
CA GLY A 193 -12.77 0.34 9.40
C GLY A 193 -13.50 -0.94 8.96
N ARG A 194 -14.00 -1.00 7.71
CA ARG A 194 -14.61 -2.22 7.15
C ARG A 194 -13.61 -3.36 7.06
N LEU A 195 -12.42 -3.09 6.52
CA LEU A 195 -11.35 -4.08 6.40
C LEU A 195 -10.90 -4.59 7.77
N ARG A 196 -10.80 -3.70 8.77
CA ARG A 196 -10.51 -4.08 10.16
C ARG A 196 -11.56 -5.05 10.71
N GLY A 197 -12.85 -4.79 10.47
CA GLY A 197 -13.94 -5.70 10.84
C GLY A 197 -13.76 -7.10 10.23
N GLU A 198 -13.46 -7.19 8.93
CA GLU A 198 -13.22 -8.48 8.28
C GLU A 198 -11.96 -9.19 8.80
N LEU A 199 -10.88 -8.47 9.08
CA LEU A 199 -9.68 -9.07 9.65
C LEU A 199 -9.89 -9.57 11.08
N LEU A 200 -10.73 -8.91 11.88
CA LEU A 200 -11.12 -9.41 13.20
C LEU A 200 -11.85 -10.74 13.09
N VAL A 201 -12.78 -10.88 12.13
CA VAL A 201 -13.45 -12.18 11.86
C VAL A 201 -12.42 -13.23 11.45
N ARG A 202 -11.53 -12.90 10.51
CA ARG A 202 -10.46 -13.81 10.06
C ARG A 202 -9.50 -14.22 11.18
N ALA A 203 -9.30 -13.36 12.17
CA ALA A 203 -8.52 -13.63 13.37
C ALA A 203 -9.28 -14.47 14.42
N GLY A 204 -10.49 -14.95 14.11
CA GLY A 204 -11.32 -15.71 15.06
C GLY A 204 -11.96 -14.86 16.15
N ARG A 205 -12.13 -13.54 15.91
CA ARG A 205 -12.70 -12.57 16.86
C ARG A 205 -14.02 -11.96 16.35
N PRO A 206 -15.05 -12.76 16.02
CA PRO A 206 -16.30 -12.27 15.42
C PRO A 206 -17.13 -11.36 16.34
N ALA A 207 -17.13 -11.62 17.65
CA ALA A 207 -17.83 -10.76 18.62
C ALA A 207 -17.22 -9.34 18.67
N GLU A 208 -15.90 -9.26 18.58
CA GLU A 208 -15.19 -7.98 18.53
C GLU A 208 -15.38 -7.29 17.19
N ALA A 209 -15.36 -8.04 16.08
CA ALA A 209 -15.70 -7.52 14.76
C ALA A 209 -17.10 -6.88 14.74
N LEU A 210 -18.09 -7.54 15.35
CA LEU A 210 -19.45 -7.01 15.46
C LEU A 210 -19.49 -5.72 16.29
N SER A 211 -18.83 -5.70 17.45
CA SER A 211 -18.74 -4.51 18.30
C SER A 211 -18.10 -3.34 17.52
N TRP A 212 -17.00 -3.61 16.83
CA TRP A 212 -16.29 -2.64 16.01
C TRP A 212 -17.15 -2.07 14.89
N LEU A 213 -17.80 -2.93 14.10
CA LEU A 213 -18.63 -2.50 12.97
C LEU A 213 -19.81 -1.64 13.43
N ARG A 214 -20.42 -1.94 14.58
CA ARG A 214 -21.46 -1.09 15.18
C ARG A 214 -20.94 0.30 15.56
N GLN A 215 -19.76 0.37 16.19
CA GLN A 215 -19.14 1.65 16.55
C GLN A 215 -18.75 2.47 15.33
N MET A 216 -18.24 1.82 14.28
CA MET A 216 -17.93 2.46 13.01
C MET A 216 -19.21 2.96 12.33
N ARG A 217 -20.25 2.13 12.25
CA ARG A 217 -21.54 2.46 11.63
C ARG A 217 -22.17 3.73 12.20
N ALA A 218 -22.07 3.94 13.51
CA ALA A 218 -22.57 5.14 14.18
C ALA A 218 -21.88 6.44 13.73
N ARG A 219 -20.66 6.34 13.17
CA ARG A 219 -19.85 7.49 12.71
C ARG A 219 -19.94 7.71 11.19
N LEU A 220 -20.56 6.80 10.44
CA LEU A 220 -20.63 6.89 8.99
C LEU A 220 -21.76 7.83 8.53
N PRO A 221 -21.50 8.74 7.58
CA PRO A 221 -22.56 9.52 6.95
C PRO A 221 -23.47 8.63 6.10
N ASN A 222 -24.77 8.89 6.13
CA ASN A 222 -25.75 8.12 5.34
C ASN A 222 -25.85 8.59 3.87
N ASP A 223 -25.35 9.78 3.56
CA ASP A 223 -25.44 10.45 2.26
C ASP A 223 -24.17 10.34 1.41
N ASP A 224 -23.09 9.74 1.92
CA ASP A 224 -21.88 9.45 1.14
C ASP A 224 -21.86 7.98 0.67
N PRO A 225 -21.98 7.72 -0.64
CA PRO A 225 -21.91 6.36 -1.17
C PRO A 225 -20.61 5.63 -0.80
N ARG A 226 -19.49 6.34 -0.61
CA ARG A 226 -18.19 5.74 -0.26
C ARG A 226 -18.19 5.15 1.15
N ALA A 227 -19.08 5.61 2.03
CA ALA A 227 -19.25 5.06 3.37
C ALA A 227 -19.82 3.64 3.34
N MET A 228 -20.53 3.27 2.25
CA MET A 228 -21.07 1.93 2.04
C MET A 228 -21.89 1.43 3.24
N VAL A 229 -22.74 2.32 3.78
CA VAL A 229 -23.55 2.08 4.98
C VAL A 229 -24.36 0.79 4.89
N GLU A 230 -25.02 0.53 3.76
CA GLU A 230 -25.82 -0.68 3.56
C GLU A 230 -24.98 -1.96 3.66
N VAL A 231 -23.76 -1.94 3.14
CA VAL A 231 -22.81 -3.08 3.23
C VAL A 231 -22.44 -3.33 4.69
N VAL A 232 -22.22 -2.26 5.46
CA VAL A 232 -21.91 -2.35 6.88
C VAL A 232 -23.09 -2.91 7.67
N ASP A 233 -24.31 -2.41 7.43
CA ASP A 233 -25.53 -2.88 8.09
C ASP A 233 -25.82 -4.35 7.79
N GLN A 234 -25.65 -4.78 6.53
CA GLN A 234 -25.76 -6.19 6.14
C GLN A 234 -24.74 -7.07 6.87
N ARG A 235 -23.49 -6.61 6.98
CA ARG A 235 -22.43 -7.37 7.65
C ARG A 235 -22.66 -7.47 9.16
N ILE A 236 -23.13 -6.40 9.80
CA ILE A 236 -23.54 -6.40 11.21
C ILE A 236 -24.65 -7.44 11.42
N ALA A 237 -25.72 -7.39 10.62
CA ALA A 237 -26.83 -8.33 10.73
C ALA A 237 -26.40 -9.79 10.49
N GLN A 238 -25.46 -10.02 9.58
CA GLN A 238 -24.88 -11.34 9.35
C GLN A 238 -24.13 -11.85 10.58
N LEU A 239 -23.20 -11.06 11.14
CA LEU A 239 -22.41 -11.47 12.30
C LEU A 239 -23.27 -11.71 13.54
N GLN A 240 -24.35 -10.94 13.73
CA GLN A 240 -25.32 -11.20 14.80
C GLN A 240 -25.93 -12.60 14.68
N ARG A 241 -26.44 -12.96 13.50
CA ARG A 241 -27.02 -14.29 13.27
C ARG A 241 -26.01 -15.42 13.41
N GLU A 242 -24.74 -15.17 13.07
CA GLU A 242 -23.67 -16.16 13.22
C GLU A 242 -23.30 -16.41 14.69
N LEU A 243 -23.39 -15.39 15.55
CA LEU A 243 -23.07 -15.49 16.99
C LEU A 243 -24.23 -16.01 17.84
N GLU A 244 -25.46 -15.96 17.33
CA GLU A 244 -26.66 -16.52 17.99
C GLU A 244 -26.86 -18.02 17.74
N ARG A 245 -26.02 -18.64 16.89
CA ARG A 245 -26.04 -20.07 16.56
C ARG A 245 -25.03 -20.85 17.40
#